data_AF-A0A4R4RI03-F1
#
_entry.id   AF-A0A4R4RI03-F1
#
_cell.length_a   1.000
_cell.length_b   1.000
_cell.length_c   1.000
_cell.angle_alpha   90.00
_cell.angle_beta   90.00
_cell.angle_gamma   90.00
#
_symmetry.space_group_name_H-M   'P 1'
#
loop_
_entity.id
_entity.type
_entity.pdbx_description
1 polymer ?
#
loop_
_entity_poly.entity_id
_entity_poly.type
_entity_poly.pdbx_seq_one_letter_code
_entity_poly.pdbx_strand_id
1 'polypeptide(L)'
;MARTDRRIGGYPFDESSGVESLTWRSALDRWLADVAVAVYADVPFHRALIGFEIDEDRDITVNQRYAAVLTPCADGLEYRPATA
;
A
#
# COMPACT_ATOMS: atom_id res chain seq x y z
N MET A 1 12.73 26.61 21.74
CA MET A 1 13.22 25.73 20.65
C MET A 1 13.57 24.38 21.26
N ALA A 2 12.81 23.33 20.93
CA ALA A 2 13.08 21.97 21.41
C ALA A 2 14.29 21.39 20.67
N ARG A 3 15.21 20.73 21.40
CA ARG A 3 16.32 19.97 20.82
C ARG A 3 15.75 18.76 20.09
N THR A 4 15.82 18.75 18.77
CA THR A 4 15.53 17.56 17.94
C THR A 4 16.63 16.53 18.19
N ASP A 5 16.32 15.42 18.85
CA ASP A 5 17.22 14.28 18.96
C ASP A 5 17.44 13.69 17.56
N ARG A 6 18.70 13.45 17.16
CA ARG A 6 19.05 12.93 15.83
C ARG A 6 18.53 11.50 15.59
N ARG A 7 18.10 10.80 16.65
CA ARG A 7 17.41 9.50 16.59
C ARG A 7 15.90 9.63 16.41
N ILE A 8 15.36 10.83 16.62
CA ILE A 8 13.93 11.13 16.53
C ILE A 8 13.74 12.10 15.37
N GLY A 9 13.57 11.54 14.18
CA GLY A 9 13.08 12.24 12.99
C GLY A 9 11.85 11.50 12.48
N GLY A 10 10.92 12.23 11.85
CA GLY A 10 9.95 11.57 10.98
C GLY A 10 10.71 10.87 9.86
N TYR A 11 10.18 9.74 9.39
CA TYR A 11 10.61 9.16 8.12
C TYR A 11 10.55 10.26 7.05
N PRO A 12 11.53 10.36 6.12
CA PRO A 12 11.43 11.35 5.06
C PRO A 12 10.09 11.15 4.32
N PHE A 13 9.47 12.25 3.93
CA PHE A 13 8.21 12.28 3.18
C PHE A 13 8.47 12.92 1.81
N ASP A 14 9.58 12.56 1.18
CA ASP A 14 9.96 12.99 -0.18
C ASP A 14 9.67 11.89 -1.22
N GLU A 15 9.87 12.19 -2.50
CA GLU A 15 9.56 11.23 -3.60
C GLU A 15 10.35 9.92 -3.50
N SER A 16 11.59 9.95 -2.99
CA SER A 16 12.40 8.74 -2.74
C SER A 16 11.81 7.85 -1.65
N SER A 17 11.06 8.44 -0.72
CA SER A 17 10.47 7.76 0.42
C SER A 17 9.42 6.73 0.01
N GLY A 18 8.76 6.91 -1.15
CA GLY A 18 7.86 5.91 -1.73
C GLY A 18 8.58 4.60 -2.04
N VAL A 19 9.65 4.66 -2.84
CA VAL A 19 10.46 3.48 -3.24
C VAL A 19 11.13 2.84 -2.04
N GLU A 20 11.77 3.65 -1.18
CA GLU A 20 12.47 3.14 -0.01
C GLU A 20 11.52 2.46 0.98
N SER A 21 10.28 2.97 1.11
CA SER A 21 9.30 2.37 2.00
C SER A 21 8.92 0.94 1.60
N LEU A 22 8.97 0.60 0.30
CA LEU A 22 8.64 -0.75 -0.16
C LEU A 22 9.59 -1.81 0.43
N THR A 23 10.83 -1.44 0.77
CA THR A 23 11.81 -2.37 1.35
C THR A 23 11.30 -2.97 2.66
N TRP A 24 10.59 -2.19 3.49
CA TRP A 24 10.05 -2.66 4.76
C TRP A 24 8.54 -2.92 4.70
N ARG A 25 7.79 -2.15 3.89
CA ARG A 25 6.33 -2.21 3.83
C ARG A 25 5.81 -3.38 3.00
N SER A 26 6.56 -3.92 2.03
CA SER A 26 6.06 -4.99 1.14
C SER A 26 5.55 -6.23 1.90
N ALA A 27 6.20 -6.60 3.01
CA ALA A 27 5.74 -7.72 3.84
C ALA A 27 4.43 -7.39 4.58
N LEU A 28 4.28 -6.14 5.03
CA LEU A 28 3.05 -5.64 5.63
C LEU A 28 1.91 -5.57 4.60
N ASP A 29 2.17 -5.05 3.41
CA ASP A 29 1.20 -4.99 2.31
C ASP A 29 0.72 -6.40 1.93
N ARG A 30 1.62 -7.38 1.94
CA ARG A 30 1.28 -8.78 1.70
C ARG A 30 0.38 -9.34 2.81
N TRP A 31 0.71 -9.11 4.07
CA TRP A 31 -0.13 -9.55 5.19
C TRP A 31 -1.53 -8.91 5.14
N LEU A 32 -1.62 -7.62 4.80
CA LEU A 32 -2.88 -6.92 4.60
C LEU A 32 -3.68 -7.49 3.42
N ALA A 33 -3.01 -7.92 2.35
CA ALA A 33 -3.66 -8.61 1.23
C ALA A 33 -4.28 -9.94 1.68
N ASP A 34 -3.60 -10.71 2.54
CA ASP A 34 -4.15 -11.96 3.08
C ASP A 34 -5.37 -11.68 3.97
N VAL A 35 -5.38 -10.59 4.74
CA VAL A 35 -6.56 -10.12 5.50
C VAL A 35 -7.71 -9.78 4.55
N ALA A 36 -7.43 -9.05 3.47
CA ALA A 36 -8.46 -8.68 2.49
C ALA A 36 -9.07 -9.91 1.80
N VAL A 37 -8.27 -10.96 1.53
CA VAL A 37 -8.78 -12.25 1.03
C VAL A 37 -9.73 -12.90 2.03
N ALA A 38 -9.37 -12.93 3.32
CA ALA A 38 -10.25 -13.48 4.36
C ALA A 38 -11.56 -12.69 4.47
N VAL A 39 -11.50 -11.35 4.47
CA VAL A 39 -12.69 -10.49 4.50
C VAL A 39 -13.58 -10.72 3.29
N TYR A 40 -13.00 -10.85 2.09
CA TYR A 40 -13.75 -11.04 0.85
C TYR A 40 -14.58 -12.33 0.83
N ALA A 41 -14.11 -13.37 1.52
CA ALA A 41 -14.84 -14.64 1.65
C ALA A 41 -16.21 -14.46 2.34
N ASP A 42 -16.30 -13.48 3.25
CA ASP A 42 -17.54 -13.17 3.98
C ASP A 42 -18.29 -11.96 3.40
N VAL A 43 -17.55 -10.95 2.94
CA VAL A 43 -18.09 -9.67 2.45
C VAL A 43 -17.41 -9.27 1.15
N PRO A 44 -18.03 -9.57 -0.02
CA PRO A 44 -17.46 -9.22 -1.31
C PRO A 44 -17.35 -7.70 -1.51
N PHE A 45 -16.22 -7.24 -2.04
CA PHE A 45 -15.96 -5.85 -2.40
C PHE A 45 -15.47 -5.74 -3.85
N HIS A 46 -15.63 -4.57 -4.47
CA HIS A 46 -15.18 -4.37 -5.85
C HIS A 46 -13.68 -4.12 -5.95
N ARG A 47 -13.06 -3.62 -4.87
CA ARG A 47 -11.64 -3.31 -4.82
C ARG A 47 -11.16 -3.11 -3.38
N ALA A 48 -9.90 -3.44 -3.13
CA ALA A 48 -9.17 -3.00 -1.93
C ALA A 48 -7.84 -2.33 -2.30
N LEU A 49 -7.45 -1.34 -1.51
CA LEU A 49 -6.26 -0.51 -1.70
C LEU A 49 -5.41 -0.53 -0.44
N ILE A 50 -4.09 -0.67 -0.60
CA ILE A 50 -3.14 -0.77 0.51
C ILE A 50 -1.97 0.19 0.25
N GLY A 51 -1.73 1.14 1.17
CA GLY A 51 -0.62 2.09 1.07
C GLY A 51 -0.82 3.29 1.99
N PHE A 52 0.01 4.32 1.83
CA PHE A 52 -0.11 5.57 2.59
C PHE A 52 -1.03 6.55 1.88
N GLU A 53 -1.92 7.19 2.64
CA GLU A 53 -2.70 8.36 2.19
C GLU A 53 -3.32 8.21 0.80
N ILE A 54 -3.94 7.04 0.56
CA ILE A 54 -4.46 6.67 -0.76
C ILE A 54 -5.47 7.68 -1.30
N ASP A 55 -5.15 8.29 -2.42
CA ASP A 55 -6.03 9.04 -3.30
C ASP A 55 -6.31 8.19 -4.55
N GLU A 56 -7.53 7.65 -4.66
CA GLU A 56 -7.89 6.68 -5.71
C GLU A 56 -7.69 7.22 -7.14
N ASP A 57 -7.87 8.52 -7.33
CA ASP A 57 -7.77 9.18 -8.64
C ASP A 57 -6.32 9.44 -9.06
N ARG A 58 -5.39 9.52 -8.09
CA ARG A 58 -3.99 9.90 -8.33
C ARG A 58 -2.99 8.76 -8.13
N ASP A 59 -3.28 7.80 -7.25
CA ASP A 59 -2.30 6.79 -6.81
C ASP A 59 -2.31 5.49 -7.62
N ILE A 60 -3.27 5.33 -8.53
CA ILE A 60 -3.34 4.18 -9.44
C ILE A 60 -3.39 4.68 -10.89
N THR A 61 -2.31 5.30 -11.34
CA THR A 61 -2.11 5.55 -12.77
C THR A 61 -1.48 4.33 -13.45
N VAL A 62 -1.55 4.25 -14.78
CA VAL A 62 -1.10 3.06 -15.55
C VAL A 62 0.40 2.77 -15.40
N ASN A 63 1.22 3.78 -15.04
CA ASN A 63 2.68 3.68 -15.06
C ASN A 63 3.36 3.76 -13.69
N GLN A 64 2.69 4.27 -12.66
CA GLN A 64 3.20 4.33 -11.28
C GLN A 64 2.08 3.97 -10.32
N ARG A 65 2.38 3.03 -9.42
CA ARG A 65 1.40 2.53 -8.46
C ARG A 65 2.00 2.56 -7.05
N TYR A 66 1.61 3.58 -6.29
CA TYR A 66 2.04 3.76 -4.91
C TYR A 66 1.28 2.86 -3.91
N ALA A 67 0.13 2.33 -4.35
CA ALA A 67 -0.73 1.44 -3.58
C ALA A 67 -0.70 -0.01 -4.10
N ALA A 68 -0.68 -1.01 -3.24
CA ALA A 68 -1.06 -2.35 -3.67
C ALA A 68 -2.57 -2.42 -3.87
N VAL A 69 -3.01 -3.25 -4.81
CA VAL A 69 -4.41 -3.34 -5.24
C VAL A 69 -4.85 -4.80 -5.19
N LEU A 70 -6.04 -5.05 -4.63
CA LEU A 70 -6.76 -6.29 -4.83
C LEU A 70 -8.03 -6.02 -5.65
N THR A 71 -8.22 -6.80 -6.71
CA THR A 71 -9.43 -6.75 -7.56
C THR A 71 -10.01 -8.14 -7.72
N PRO A 72 -11.35 -8.29 -7.66
CA PRO A 72 -12.01 -9.55 -7.99
C PRO A 72 -11.65 -10.06 -9.38
N CYS A 73 -11.43 -11.37 -9.49
CA CYS A 73 -11.24 -12.10 -10.73
C CYS A 73 -12.03 -13.42 -10.68
N ALA A 74 -11.97 -14.23 -11.74
CA ALA A 74 -12.69 -15.50 -11.81
C ALA A 74 -12.34 -16.47 -10.67
N ASP A 75 -11.09 -16.40 -10.18
CA ASP A 75 -10.54 -17.32 -9.18
C ASP A 75 -10.46 -16.72 -7.76
N GLY A 76 -11.13 -15.58 -7.51
CA GLY A 76 -11.13 -14.91 -6.20
C GLY A 76 -10.63 -13.47 -6.30
N LEU A 77 -9.51 -13.17 -5.65
CA LEU A 77 -8.87 -11.86 -5.69
C LEU A 77 -7.50 -11.94 -6.36
N GLU A 78 -7.26 -11.04 -7.31
CA GLU A 78 -5.94 -10.79 -7.88
C GLU A 78 -5.22 -9.73 -7.07
N TYR A 79 -4.08 -10.08 -6.47
CA TYR A 79 -3.21 -9.14 -5.77
C TYR A 79 -2.16 -8.57 -6.73
N ARG A 80 -2.09 -7.24 -6.81
CA ARG A 80 -1.06 -6.53 -7.56
C ARG A 80 -0.28 -5.61 -6.61
N PRO A 81 1.03 -5.83 -6.41
CA PRO A 81 1.81 -5.04 -5.47
C PRO A 81 1.98 -3.58 -5.91
N ALA A 82 2.33 -2.72 -4.96
CA ALA A 82 2.84 -1.38 -5.24
C ALA A 82 4.22 -1.49 -5.91
N THR A 83 4.52 -0.56 -6.83
CA THR A 83 5.77 -0.57 -7.63
C THR A 83 6.63 0.67 -7.42
N ALA A 84 6.10 1.68 -6.72
CA ALA A 84 6.64 3.04 -6.63
C ALA A 84 6.73 3.78 -7.98
#